data_AF-A0A5B9DQA9-F1
#
_entry.id   AF-A0A5B9DQA9-F1
#
_cell.length_a   1.000
_cell.length_b   1.000
_cell.length_c   1.000
_cell.angle_alpha   90.00
_cell.angle_beta   90.00
_cell.angle_gamma   90.00
#
_symmetry.space_group_name_H-M   'P 1'
#
loop_
_entity.id
_entity.type
_entity.pdbx_description
1 polymer ?
#
loop_
_entity_poly.entity_id
_entity_poly.type
_entity_poly.pdbx_seq_one_letter_code
_entity_poly.pdbx_strand_id
1 'polypeptide(L)'
;MIRTLNIVFTLTSIAALVGVYALKYSVEETASAKAAIEHTISRQEADLSLLKADWAYLNQPAHVGPIVTRHVDQLGLQPLKQAQISSFDIIPMRPEAPDNDAMTALFESLESGNDPADAPLQGLQ
;
A
#
# COMPACT_ATOMS: atom_id res chain seq x y z
N MET A 1 51.23 39.25 32.15
CA MET A 1 51.01 37.82 31.89
C MET A 1 49.79 37.27 32.63
N ILE A 2 49.66 37.44 33.96
CA ILE A 2 48.47 36.97 34.72
C ILE A 2 47.18 37.72 34.37
N ARG A 3 47.23 39.05 34.20
CA ARG A 3 46.04 39.85 33.81
C ARG A 3 45.45 39.42 32.46
N THR A 4 46.30 39.20 31.46
CA THR A 4 45.90 38.72 30.13
C THR A 4 45.28 37.32 30.20
N LEU A 5 45.86 36.43 31.02
CA LEU A 5 45.32 35.08 31.21
C LEU A 5 43.93 35.11 31.86
N ASN A 6 43.72 35.93 32.88
CA ASN A 6 42.41 36.09 33.53
C ASN A 6 41.35 36.64 32.59
N ILE A 7 41.72 37.59 31.71
CA ILE A 7 40.80 38.13 30.70
C ILE A 7 40.38 37.04 29.71
N VAL A 8 41.34 36.23 29.22
CA VAL A 8 41.03 35.11 28.32
C VAL A 8 40.10 34.10 29.01
N PHE A 9 40.38 33.70 30.25
CA PHE A 9 39.50 32.78 30.98
C PHE A 9 38.10 33.34 31.19
N THR A 10 37.99 34.62 31.52
CA THR A 10 36.69 35.29 31.68
C THR A 10 35.91 35.29 30.37
N LEU A 11 36.56 35.63 29.25
CA LEU A 11 35.93 35.60 27.93
C LEU A 11 35.49 34.19 27.54
N THR A 12 36.34 33.19 27.75
CA THR A 12 36.00 31.79 27.49
C THR A 12 34.81 31.34 28.33
N SER A 13 34.76 31.75 29.61
CA SER A 13 33.63 31.43 30.49
C SER A 13 32.32 32.06 30.01
N ILE A 14 32.37 33.32 29.54
CA ILE A 14 31.18 34.01 28.99
C ILE A 14 30.74 33.32 27.69
N ALA A 15 31.67 32.97 26.81
CA ALA A 15 31.36 32.26 25.57
C ALA A 15 30.73 30.89 25.84
N ALA A 16 31.24 30.14 26.82
CA ALA A 16 30.66 28.88 27.26
C ALA A 16 29.24 29.06 27.79
N LEU A 17 29.00 30.09 28.63
CA LEU A 17 27.68 30.39 29.16
C LEU A 17 26.66 30.69 28.05
N VAL A 18 27.05 31.51 27.07
CA VAL A 18 26.22 31.82 25.89
C VAL A 18 25.94 30.55 25.08
N GLY A 19 26.95 29.71 24.85
CA GLY A 19 26.79 28.45 24.12
C GLY A 19 25.81 27.48 24.78
N VAL A 20 25.88 27.33 26.11
CA VAL A 20 24.94 26.49 26.87
C VAL A 20 23.51 27.03 26.78
N TYR A 21 23.33 28.36 26.87
CA TYR A 21 22.01 28.96 26.79
C TYR A 21 21.39 28.84 25.40
N ALA A 22 22.20 29.03 24.35
CA ALA A 22 21.79 28.80 22.97
C ALA A 22 21.36 27.35 22.73
N LEU A 23 22.14 26.39 23.26
CA LEU A 23 21.82 24.97 23.16
C LEU A 23 20.52 24.61 23.91
N LYS A 24 20.33 25.17 25.11
CA LYS A 24 19.08 24.99 25.86
C LYS A 24 17.88 25.43 25.01
N TYR A 25 17.98 26.62 24.41
CA TYR A 25 16.89 27.17 23.62
C TYR A 25 16.61 26.37 22.33
N SER A 26 17.66 25.89 21.64
CA SER A 26 17.48 25.05 20.44
C SER A 26 16.82 23.70 20.75
N VAL A 27 17.12 23.14 21.93
CA VAL A 27 16.50 21.88 22.38
C VAL A 27 15.04 22.11 22.74
N GLU A 28 14.71 23.24 23.36
CA GLU A 28 13.35 23.58 23.80
C GLU A 28 12.42 23.85 22.60
N GLU A 29 12.92 24.48 21.54
CA GLU A 29 12.17 24.69 20.28
C GLU A 29 11.84 23.34 19.61
N THR A 30 12.83 22.46 19.48
CA THR A 30 12.67 21.13 18.87
C THR A 30 11.74 20.24 19.71
N ALA A 31 11.81 20.33 21.03
CA ALA A 31 10.93 19.60 21.94
C ALA A 31 9.47 20.06 21.81
N SER A 32 9.23 21.37 21.65
CA SER A 32 7.87 21.89 21.45
C SER A 32 7.25 21.42 20.13
N ALA A 33 8.05 21.39 19.05
CA ALA A 33 7.61 20.93 17.74
C ALA A 33 7.24 19.44 17.78
N LYS A 34 8.06 18.61 18.44
CA LYS A 34 7.73 17.19 18.65
C LYS A 34 6.43 17.03 19.44
N ALA A 35 6.25 17.79 20.53
CA ALA A 35 5.04 17.71 21.35
C ALA A 35 3.78 18.09 20.55
N ALA A 36 3.86 19.10 19.69
CA ALA A 36 2.74 19.51 18.84
C ALA A 36 2.34 18.43 17.83
N ILE A 37 3.34 17.77 17.21
CA ILE A 37 3.10 16.64 16.28
C ILE A 37 2.47 15.46 17.01
N GLU A 38 3.02 15.08 18.17
CA GLU A 38 2.48 14.00 19.00
C GLU A 38 1.01 14.23 19.37
N HIS A 39 0.67 15.48 19.73
CA HIS A 39 -0.70 15.87 20.03
C HIS A 39 -1.62 15.75 18.81
N THR A 40 -1.11 16.04 17.62
CA THR A 40 -1.85 15.91 16.36
C THR A 40 -2.10 14.44 16.03
N ILE A 41 -1.07 13.60 16.17
CA ILE A 41 -1.17 12.14 15.95
C ILE A 41 -2.21 11.54 16.90
N SER A 42 -2.13 11.86 18.19
CA SER A 42 -3.07 11.33 19.19
C SER A 42 -4.53 11.70 18.88
N ARG A 43 -4.80 12.91 18.37
CA ARG A 43 -6.15 13.29 17.92
C ARG A 43 -6.60 12.48 16.71
N GLN A 44 -5.73 12.33 15.71
CA GLN A 44 -6.03 11.55 14.49
C GLN A 44 -6.27 10.07 14.80
N GLU A 45 -5.53 9.50 15.75
CA GLU A 45 -5.74 8.12 16.20
C GLU A 45 -7.09 7.93 16.88
N ALA A 46 -7.54 8.92 17.67
CA ALA A 46 -8.87 8.90 18.26
C ALA A 46 -9.97 8.93 17.19
N ASP A 47 -9.83 9.78 16.18
CA ASP A 47 -10.77 9.86 15.05
C ASP A 47 -10.78 8.55 14.24
N LEU A 48 -9.60 7.97 13.99
CA LEU A 48 -9.48 6.67 13.33
C LEU A 48 -10.11 5.53 14.14
N SER A 49 -10.02 5.58 15.47
CA SER A 49 -10.65 4.58 16.33
C SER A 49 -12.17 4.59 16.17
N LEU A 50 -12.77 5.78 16.13
CA LEU A 50 -14.20 5.95 15.87
C LEU A 50 -14.58 5.41 14.48
N LEU A 51 -13.83 5.80 13.45
CA LEU A 51 -14.12 5.36 12.08
C LEU A 51 -13.98 3.84 11.91
N LYS A 52 -13.00 3.22 12.59
CA LYS A 52 -12.85 1.76 12.63
C LYS A 52 -14.04 1.08 13.31
N ALA A 53 -14.59 1.69 14.36
CA ALA A 53 -15.79 1.17 15.02
C ALA A 53 -17.00 1.21 14.09
N ASP A 54 -17.20 2.32 13.37
CA ASP A 54 -18.27 2.45 12.38
C ASP A 54 -18.09 1.46 11.22
N TRP A 55 -16.86 1.29 10.73
CA TRP A 55 -16.57 0.31 9.70
C TRP A 55 -16.85 -1.12 10.17
N ALA A 56 -16.47 -1.45 11.41
CA ALA A 56 -16.75 -2.74 12.00
C ALA A 56 -18.27 -2.94 12.15
N TYR A 57 -19.03 -1.90 12.50
CA TYR A 57 -20.49 -1.96 12.56
C TYR A 57 -21.12 -2.23 11.19
N LEU A 58 -20.73 -1.47 10.17
CA LEU A 58 -21.29 -1.59 8.83
C LEU A 58 -20.94 -2.91 8.13
N ASN A 59 -19.76 -3.49 8.42
CA ASN A 59 -19.34 -4.77 7.84
C ASN A 59 -19.80 -6.00 8.64
N GLN A 60 -20.57 -5.83 9.72
CA GLN A 60 -21.10 -6.98 10.43
C GLN A 60 -22.00 -7.82 9.51
N PRO A 61 -21.85 -9.16 9.51
CA PRO A 61 -22.66 -10.03 8.66
C PRO A 61 -24.16 -9.93 8.98
N ALA A 62 -24.52 -9.60 10.23
CA ALA A 62 -25.89 -9.32 10.62
C ALA A 62 -26.49 -8.07 9.94
N HIS A 63 -25.66 -7.09 9.57
CA HIS A 63 -26.07 -5.88 8.85
C HIS A 63 -26.07 -6.09 7.33
N VAL A 64 -25.00 -6.69 6.79
CA VAL A 64 -24.83 -6.90 5.34
C VAL A 64 -25.72 -8.03 4.81
N GLY A 65 -25.93 -9.09 5.59
CA GLY A 65 -26.70 -10.27 5.19
C GLY A 65 -28.11 -9.94 4.69
N PRO A 66 -28.96 -9.21 5.45
CA PRO A 66 -30.30 -8.82 5.01
C PRO A 66 -30.30 -7.98 3.73
N ILE A 67 -29.30 -7.10 3.53
CA ILE A 67 -29.17 -6.27 2.33
C ILE A 67 -28.87 -7.16 1.11
N VAL A 68 -27.92 -8.09 1.27
CA VAL A 68 -27.56 -9.07 0.24
C VAL A 68 -28.76 -9.95 -0.12
N THR A 69 -29.52 -10.43 0.87
CA THR A 69 -30.73 -11.24 0.63
C THR A 69 -31.79 -10.47 -0.15
N ARG A 70 -32.00 -9.18 0.17
CA ARG A 70 -32.98 -8.34 -0.55
C ARG A 70 -32.59 -8.11 -2.02
N HIS A 71 -31.30 -8.01 -2.33
CA HIS A 71 -30.81 -7.68 -3.67
C HIS A 71 -30.17 -8.86 -4.40
N VAL A 72 -30.47 -10.10 -3.99
CA VAL A 72 -29.80 -11.30 -4.52
C VAL A 72 -29.94 -11.44 -6.04
N ASP A 73 -31.10 -11.06 -6.58
CA ASP A 73 -31.40 -11.11 -8.02
C ASP A 73 -30.57 -10.10 -8.84
N GLN A 74 -30.19 -8.97 -8.22
CA GLN A 74 -29.38 -7.92 -8.86
C GLN A 74 -27.88 -8.18 -8.69
N LEU A 75 -27.47 -8.74 -7.55
CA LEU A 75 -26.06 -9.02 -7.28
C LEU A 75 -25.59 -10.34 -7.91
N GLY A 76 -26.51 -11.25 -8.28
CA GLY A 76 -26.17 -12.53 -8.90
C GLY A 76 -25.29 -13.42 -8.00
N LEU A 77 -25.36 -13.23 -6.68
CA LEU A 77 -24.50 -13.93 -5.73
C LEU A 77 -24.97 -15.37 -5.55
N GLN A 78 -24.06 -16.31 -5.80
CA GLN A 78 -24.27 -17.72 -5.49
C GLN A 78 -23.52 -18.08 -4.20
N PRO A 79 -24.10 -18.93 -3.34
CA PRO A 79 -23.40 -19.44 -2.17
C PRO A 79 -22.12 -20.15 -2.60
N LEU A 80 -21.02 -19.85 -1.92
CA LEU A 80 -19.72 -20.43 -2.20
C LEU A 80 -19.80 -21.96 -2.02
N LYS A 81 -19.47 -22.72 -3.07
CA LYS A 81 -19.46 -24.18 -3.00
C LYS A 81 -18.19 -24.63 -2.29
N GLN A 82 -18.26 -25.67 -1.46
CA GLN A 82 -17.09 -26.19 -0.74
C GLN A 82 -15.94 -26.60 -1.67
N ALA A 83 -16.25 -27.02 -2.90
CA ALA A 83 -15.25 -27.33 -3.94
C ALA A 83 -14.45 -26.11 -4.43
N GLN A 84 -14.92 -24.88 -4.17
CA GLN A 84 -14.21 -23.63 -4.52
C GLN A 84 -13.21 -23.19 -3.44
N ILE A 85 -13.28 -23.78 -2.25
CA ILE A 85 -12.29 -23.60 -1.18
C ILE A 85 -11.32 -24.76 -1.27
N SER A 86 -10.16 -24.53 -1.87
CA SER A 86 -9.14 -25.56 -2.02
C SER A 86 -7.74 -24.99 -1.84
N SER A 87 -6.75 -25.87 -1.70
CA SER A 87 -5.35 -25.46 -1.53
C SER A 87 -4.81 -24.75 -2.77
N PHE A 88 -3.91 -23.80 -2.60
CA PHE A 88 -3.24 -23.13 -3.73
C PHE A 88 -2.51 -24.11 -4.65
N ASP A 89 -2.15 -25.30 -4.15
CA ASP A 89 -1.47 -26.36 -4.90
C ASP A 89 -2.31 -26.98 -6.02
N ILE A 90 -3.64 -26.79 -6.02
CA ILE A 90 -4.52 -27.30 -7.08
C ILE A 90 -4.82 -26.26 -8.17
N ILE A 91 -4.27 -25.04 -8.05
CA ILE A 91 -4.42 -24.03 -9.11
C ILE A 91 -3.51 -24.47 -10.26
N PRO A 92 -4.06 -24.77 -11.46
CA PRO A 92 -3.23 -25.16 -12.58
C PRO A 92 -2.23 -24.05 -12.88
N MET A 93 -0.98 -24.43 -13.14
CA MET A 93 0.04 -23.48 -13.58
C MET A 93 -0.49 -22.71 -14.78
N ARG A 94 -0.26 -21.39 -14.81
CA ARG A 94 -0.62 -20.55 -15.94
C ARG A 94 -0.11 -21.26 -17.21
N PRO A 95 -0.97 -21.50 -18.22
CA PRO A 95 -0.52 -22.06 -19.49
C PRO A 95 0.65 -21.23 -20.01
N GLU A 96 1.60 -21.87 -20.70
CA GLU A 96 2.66 -21.13 -21.39
C GLU A 96 2.01 -20.02 -22.22
N ALA A 97 2.60 -18.82 -22.14
CA ALA A 97 2.08 -17.68 -22.88
C ALA A 97 1.93 -18.08 -24.35
N PRO A 98 0.82 -17.71 -25.01
CA PRO A 98 0.63 -18.01 -26.42
C PRO A 98 1.87 -17.59 -27.21
N ASP A 99 2.32 -18.44 -28.13
CA ASP A 99 3.42 -18.11 -29.01
C ASP A 99 3.03 -16.90 -29.87
N ASN A 100 3.51 -15.73 -29.46
CA ASN A 100 3.17 -14.47 -30.09
C ASN A 100 3.71 -14.41 -31.53
N ASP A 101 4.78 -15.15 -31.83
CA ASP A 101 5.35 -15.21 -33.17
C ASP A 101 4.44 -16.04 -34.09
N ALA A 102 3.96 -17.19 -33.60
CA ALA A 102 2.95 -17.97 -34.30
C ALA A 102 1.63 -17.21 -34.48
N MET A 103 1.18 -16.46 -33.46
CA MET A 103 -0.01 -15.62 -33.58
C MET A 103 0.19 -14.49 -34.61
N THR A 104 1.36 -13.85 -34.62
CA THR A 104 1.68 -12.79 -35.59
C THR A 104 1.69 -13.35 -37.02
N ALA A 105 2.30 -14.51 -37.23
CA ALA A 105 2.30 -15.19 -38.52
C ALA A 105 0.89 -15.58 -38.99
N LEU A 106 0.02 -16.03 -38.07
CA LEU A 106 -1.39 -16.32 -38.38
C LEU A 106 -2.16 -15.05 -38.78
N PHE A 107 -1.94 -13.92 -38.10
CA PHE A 107 -2.59 -12.67 -38.46
C PHE A 107 -2.11 -12.14 -39.81
N GLU A 108 -0.81 -12.24 -40.09
CA GLU A 108 -0.24 -11.83 -41.37
C GLU A 108 -0.71 -12.72 -42.53
N SER A 109 -0.88 -14.03 -42.33
CA SER A 109 -1.44 -14.91 -43.36
C SER A 109 -2.91 -14.61 -43.66
N LEU A 110 -3.71 -14.33 -42.62
CA LEU A 110 -5.11 -13.92 -42.77
C LEU A 110 -5.24 -12.56 -43.48
N GLU A 111 -4.35 -11.60 -43.19
CA GLU A 111 -4.31 -10.30 -43.89
C GLU A 111 -3.91 -10.45 -45.37
N SER A 112 -3.05 -11.43 -45.68
CA SER A 112 -2.68 -11.79 -47.06
C SER A 112 -3.79 -12.52 -47.84
N GLY A 113 -4.92 -12.84 -47.19
CA GLY A 113 -6.05 -13.56 -47.79
C GLY A 113 -5.85 -15.06 -47.94
N ASN A 114 -4.85 -15.65 -47.28
CA ASN A 114 -4.64 -17.10 -47.21
C ASN A 114 -5.19 -17.61 -45.87
N ASP A 115 -6.36 -18.27 -45.90
CA ASP A 115 -6.94 -18.90 -44.71
C ASP A 115 -6.22 -20.24 -44.42
N PRO A 116 -5.47 -20.36 -43.30
CA PRO A 116 -4.82 -21.63 -42.95
C PRO A 116 -5.82 -22.75 -42.64
N ALA A 117 -7.11 -22.45 -42.43
CA ALA A 117 -8.17 -23.45 -42.24
C ALA A 117 -8.62 -24.15 -43.54
N ASP A 118 -8.30 -23.57 -44.71
CA ASP A 118 -8.58 -24.15 -46.03
C ASP A 118 -7.47 -25.12 -46.50
N ALA A 119 -6.38 -25.24 -45.73
CA ALA A 119 -5.32 -26.20 -46.01
C ALA A 119 -5.84 -27.65 -45.84
N PRO A 120 -5.65 -28.55 -46.81
CA PRO A 120 -6.08 -29.94 -46.66
C PRO A 120 -5.33 -30.59 -45.48
N LEU A 121 -6.08 -31.19 -44.56
CA LEU A 121 -5.60 -31.89 -43.34
C LEU A 121 -4.79 -33.18 -43.64
N GLN A 122 -3.84 -33.15 -44.57
CA GLN A 122 -3.05 -34.32 -45.00
C GLN A 122 -1.75 -34.54 -44.20
N GLY A 123 -1.53 -33.81 -43.10
CA GLY A 123 -0.24 -33.82 -42.37
C GLY A 123 -0.26 -34.36 -40.93
N LEU A 124 -1.34 -34.98 -40.43
CA LEU A 124 -1.37 -35.59 -39.09
C LEU A 124 -1.46 -37.12 -39.15
N GLN A 125 -0.36 -37.75 -39.56
CA GLN A 125 0.01 -39.12 -39.16
C GLN A 125 1.28 -39.08 -38.33
#